data_AF-A0A0F4ZB45-F1
#
_entry.id   AF-A0A0F4ZB45-F1
#
_cell.length_a   1.000
_cell.length_b   1.000
_cell.length_c   1.000
_cell.angle_alpha   90.00
_cell.angle_beta   90.00
_cell.angle_gamma   90.00
#
_symmetry.space_group_name_H-M   'P 1'
#
loop_
_entity.id
_entity.type
_entity.pdbx_description
1 polymer ?
#
loop_
_entity_poly.entity_id
_entity_poly.type
_entity_poly.pdbx_seq_one_letter_code
_entity_poly.pdbx_strand_id
1 'polypeptide(L)'
;MQLFGLVSFFLCLGVAQAQFGDFFGQMFGQQNSGGPRRQQASSDSAGYRQLYDSYTCDNYICPDTLACVHHPHHCPCAWPDHTDKFEMGETGRICVSKGGFKAGEAARKLELARQGKL
;
A
#
# COMPACT_ATOMS: atom_id res chain seq x y z
N MET A 1 -41.19 -57.39 17.42
CA MET A 1 -39.71 -57.24 17.26
C MET A 1 -39.31 -56.32 16.11
N GLN A 2 -40.08 -56.19 15.03
CA GLN A 2 -39.72 -55.32 13.89
C GLN A 2 -39.93 -53.81 14.14
N LEU A 3 -40.93 -53.43 14.96
CA LEU A 3 -41.25 -52.02 15.22
C LEU A 3 -40.18 -51.32 16.09
N PHE A 4 -39.59 -52.03 17.05
CA PHE A 4 -38.52 -51.50 17.92
C PHE A 4 -37.22 -51.23 17.15
N GLY A 5 -36.90 -52.04 16.13
CA GLY A 5 -35.72 -51.84 15.29
C GLY A 5 -35.82 -50.60 14.41
N LEU A 6 -37.02 -50.32 13.87
CA LEU A 6 -37.27 -49.15 13.03
C LEU A 6 -37.24 -47.83 13.82
N VAL A 7 -37.77 -47.83 15.05
CA VAL A 7 -37.70 -46.65 15.94
C VAL A 7 -36.25 -46.37 16.37
N SER A 8 -35.47 -47.41 16.66
CA SER A 8 -34.06 -47.24 17.02
C SER A 8 -33.19 -46.74 15.86
N PHE A 9 -33.54 -47.07 14.61
CA PHE A 9 -32.84 -46.59 13.42
C PHE A 9 -33.13 -45.10 13.14
N PHE A 10 -34.36 -44.64 13.38
CA PHE A 10 -34.74 -43.23 13.18
C PHE A 10 -34.16 -42.28 14.23
N LEU A 11 -33.93 -42.74 15.46
CA LEU A 11 -33.34 -41.93 16.53
C LEU A 11 -31.85 -41.58 16.30
N CYS A 12 -31.10 -42.41 15.56
CA CYS A 12 -29.68 -42.16 15.27
C CYS A 12 -29.45 -41.17 14.12
N LEU A 13 -30.47 -40.84 13.32
CA LEU A 13 -30.36 -39.95 12.15
C LEU A 13 -30.51 -38.46 12.52
N GLY A 14 -30.95 -38.13 13.74
CA GLY A 14 -31.27 -36.75 14.15
C GLY A 14 -30.12 -35.95 14.80
N VAL A 15 -28.98 -36.56 15.13
CA VAL A 15 -27.94 -35.93 15.97
C VAL A 15 -26.76 -35.32 15.21
N ALA A 16 -26.81 -35.22 13.88
CA ALA A 16 -25.81 -34.48 13.11
C ALA A 16 -26.17 -33.00 12.93
N GLN A 17 -26.51 -32.30 14.02
CA GLN A 17 -26.51 -30.84 14.05
C GLN A 17 -25.07 -30.40 14.27
N ALA A 18 -24.34 -30.17 13.19
CA ALA A 18 -22.98 -29.68 13.32
C ALA A 18 -23.00 -28.21 13.78
N GLN A 19 -22.55 -27.96 15.01
CA GLN A 19 -22.33 -26.62 15.59
C GLN A 19 -21.17 -25.88 14.90
N PHE A 20 -21.17 -25.82 13.57
CA PHE A 20 -20.17 -25.07 12.82
C PHE A 20 -20.39 -23.55 12.91
N GLY A 21 -21.59 -23.08 13.31
CA GLY A 21 -21.90 -21.64 13.40
C GLY A 21 -20.96 -20.82 14.30
N ASP A 22 -20.63 -21.34 15.49
CA ASP A 22 -19.77 -20.63 16.46
C ASP A 22 -18.27 -20.85 16.26
N PHE A 23 -17.87 -21.96 15.64
CA PHE A 23 -16.45 -22.23 15.36
C PHE A 23 -15.92 -21.30 14.26
N PHE A 24 -16.70 -21.07 13.19
CA PHE A 24 -16.32 -20.13 12.14
C PHE A 24 -16.27 -18.68 12.66
N GLY A 25 -17.16 -18.28 13.57
CA GLY A 25 -17.10 -16.95 14.19
C GLY A 25 -15.83 -16.73 15.02
N GLN A 26 -15.42 -17.71 15.83
CA GLN A 26 -14.24 -17.59 16.69
C GLN A 26 -12.91 -17.80 15.95
N MET A 27 -12.84 -18.68 14.95
CA MET A 27 -11.58 -18.87 14.19
C MET A 27 -11.26 -17.68 13.27
N PHE A 28 -12.27 -17.05 12.68
CA PHE A 28 -12.08 -15.86 11.84
C PHE A 28 -11.91 -14.57 12.66
N GLY A 29 -12.37 -14.56 13.92
CA GLY A 29 -12.15 -13.45 14.85
C GLY A 29 -10.79 -13.47 15.56
N GLN A 30 -10.06 -14.60 15.54
CA GLN A 30 -8.84 -14.78 16.33
C GLN A 30 -7.60 -15.20 15.51
N GLN A 31 -7.48 -14.66 14.30
CA GLN A 31 -6.23 -14.71 13.54
C GLN A 31 -5.61 -13.31 13.44
N ASN A 32 -5.19 -12.76 14.57
CA ASN A 32 -4.27 -11.62 14.57
C ASN A 32 -3.26 -11.64 15.74
N SER A 33 -2.87 -12.85 16.16
CA SER A 33 -1.75 -13.07 17.10
C SER A 33 -0.63 -13.85 16.42
N GLY A 34 -0.21 -13.39 15.24
CA GLY A 34 1.06 -13.78 14.63
C GLY A 34 1.94 -12.54 14.57
N GLY A 35 3.16 -12.62 15.11
CA GLY A 35 4.13 -11.52 15.12
C GLY A 35 4.34 -10.88 13.74
N PRO A 36 5.02 -9.73 13.66
CA PRO A 36 5.05 -8.88 12.47
C PRO A 36 5.62 -9.61 11.25
N ARG A 37 4.77 -10.32 10.50
CA ARG A 37 5.06 -10.69 9.12
C ARG A 37 5.05 -9.39 8.36
N ARG A 38 6.22 -8.98 7.85
CA ARG A 38 6.29 -7.93 6.83
C ARG A 38 5.40 -8.36 5.69
N GLN A 39 4.23 -7.73 5.57
CA GLN A 39 3.32 -7.95 4.46
C GLN A 39 4.01 -7.38 3.21
N GLN A 40 3.99 -8.16 2.14
CA GLN A 40 4.52 -7.70 0.86
C GLN A 40 3.64 -6.55 0.36
N ALA A 41 4.28 -5.48 -0.12
CA ALA A 41 3.55 -4.34 -0.66
C ALA A 41 2.65 -4.79 -1.83
N SER A 42 1.44 -4.26 -1.87
CA SER A 42 0.53 -4.48 -3.01
C SER A 42 1.17 -3.96 -4.30
N SER A 43 0.94 -4.66 -5.41
CA SER A 43 1.35 -4.19 -6.74
C SER A 43 0.42 -3.11 -7.30
N ASP A 44 -0.72 -2.86 -6.65
CA ASP A 44 -1.66 -1.81 -7.06
C ASP A 44 -1.45 -0.50 -6.29
N SER A 45 -2.17 0.53 -6.71
CA SER A 45 -2.15 1.86 -6.09
C SER A 45 -3.39 2.13 -5.22
N ALA A 46 -4.24 1.14 -4.96
CA ALA A 46 -5.55 1.35 -4.33
C ALA A 46 -5.42 1.93 -2.92
N GLY A 47 -4.55 1.34 -2.09
CA GLY A 47 -4.30 1.84 -0.73
C GLY A 47 -3.68 3.24 -0.73
N TYR A 48 -2.80 3.53 -1.68
CA TYR A 48 -2.21 4.86 -1.82
C TYR A 48 -3.24 5.92 -2.22
N ARG A 49 -4.15 5.61 -3.15
CA ARG A 49 -5.23 6.52 -3.56
C ARG A 49 -6.16 6.85 -2.40
N GLN A 50 -6.59 5.84 -1.65
CA GLN A 50 -7.41 6.06 -0.47
C GLN A 50 -6.70 6.95 0.57
N LEU A 51 -5.38 6.76 0.74
CA LEU A 51 -4.59 7.65 1.60
C LEU A 51 -4.55 9.06 1.03
N TYR A 52 -4.20 9.23 -0.25
CA TYR A 52 -4.13 10.54 -0.91
C TYR A 52 -5.44 11.32 -0.80
N ASP A 53 -6.57 10.65 -1.07
CA ASP A 53 -7.92 11.23 -1.00
C ASP A 53 -8.35 11.64 0.42
N SER A 54 -7.67 11.12 1.44
CA SER A 54 -7.92 11.49 2.85
C SER A 54 -7.24 12.81 3.27
N TYR A 55 -6.29 13.33 2.47
CA TYR A 55 -5.64 14.60 2.74
C TYR A 55 -6.38 15.74 2.06
N THR A 56 -6.46 16.88 2.77
CA THR A 56 -7.06 18.11 2.26
C THR A 56 -6.00 19.23 2.24
N CYS A 57 -6.04 20.06 1.21
CA CYS A 57 -5.13 21.19 1.00
C CYS A 57 -5.79 22.19 0.07
N ASP A 58 -5.75 23.48 0.42
CA ASP A 58 -6.38 24.55 -0.37
C ASP A 58 -5.60 24.88 -1.65
N ASN A 59 -4.35 24.42 -1.75
CA ASN A 59 -3.44 24.69 -2.86
C ASN A 59 -3.17 23.39 -3.64
N TYR A 60 -1.95 22.87 -3.53
CA TYR A 60 -1.49 21.69 -4.26
C TYR A 60 -0.98 20.60 -3.31
N ILE A 61 -1.52 19.39 -3.43
CA ILE A 61 -1.03 18.20 -2.71
C ILE A 61 0.02 17.51 -3.55
N CYS A 62 1.20 17.29 -2.98
CA CYS A 62 2.28 16.59 -3.64
C CYS A 62 2.00 15.08 -3.72
N PRO A 63 1.94 14.48 -4.93
CA PRO A 63 1.56 13.07 -5.12
C PRO A 63 2.62 12.06 -4.68
N ASP A 64 3.80 12.49 -4.23
CA ASP A 64 4.83 11.57 -3.74
C ASP A 64 4.99 11.65 -2.21
N THR A 65 4.58 12.76 -1.60
CA THR A 65 4.88 13.10 -0.19
C THR A 65 3.67 13.52 0.62
N LEU A 66 2.52 13.73 -0.02
CA LEU A 66 1.29 14.26 0.58
C LEU A 66 1.46 15.64 1.23
N ALA A 67 2.55 16.36 0.90
CA ALA A 67 2.80 17.71 1.38
C ALA A 67 1.86 18.71 0.69
N CYS A 68 1.30 19.66 1.46
CA CYS A 68 0.53 20.78 0.93
C CYS A 68 1.47 21.95 0.61
N VAL A 69 1.52 22.37 -0.66
CA VAL A 69 2.40 23.44 -1.15
C VAL A 69 1.66 24.38 -2.11
N HIS A 70 2.23 25.55 -2.40
CA HIS A 70 1.62 26.51 -3.33
C HIS A 70 1.72 26.13 -4.82
N HIS A 71 2.83 25.50 -5.24
CA HIS A 71 3.08 25.16 -6.63
C HIS A 71 3.70 23.77 -6.77
N PRO A 72 3.46 23.03 -7.86
CA PRO A 72 4.00 21.69 -8.06
C PRO A 72 5.54 21.59 -7.95
N HIS A 73 6.27 22.59 -8.44
CA HIS A 73 7.73 22.61 -8.33
C HIS A 73 8.22 22.83 -6.88
N HIS A 74 7.37 23.28 -5.95
CA HIS A 74 7.72 23.37 -4.52
C HIS A 74 7.68 22.03 -3.79
N CYS A 75 7.14 20.97 -4.40
CA CYS A 75 7.06 19.67 -3.76
C CYS A 75 8.43 19.13 -3.31
N PRO A 76 8.56 18.65 -2.07
CA PRO A 76 9.77 17.98 -1.62
C PRO A 76 9.91 16.62 -2.32
N CYS A 77 11.13 16.09 -2.34
CA CYS A 77 11.37 14.71 -2.73
C CYS A 77 11.05 13.78 -1.56
N ALA A 78 10.49 12.60 -1.84
CA ALA A 78 10.10 11.64 -0.81
C ALA A 78 11.27 11.11 0.03
N TRP A 79 12.49 11.14 -0.52
CA TRP A 79 13.71 10.70 0.16
C TRP A 79 14.81 11.75 0.02
N PRO A 80 14.74 12.89 0.74
CA PRO A 80 15.68 14.00 0.56
C PRO A 80 17.13 13.62 0.90
N ASP A 81 17.33 12.59 1.75
CA ASP A 81 18.66 12.09 2.07
C ASP A 81 19.29 11.31 0.91
N HIS A 82 18.47 10.71 0.04
CA HIS A 82 18.91 9.83 -1.05
C HIS A 82 18.68 10.41 -2.44
N THR A 83 17.95 11.53 -2.55
CA THR A 83 17.60 12.15 -3.82
C THR A 83 17.87 13.65 -3.79
N ASP A 84 18.34 14.17 -4.92
CA ASP A 84 18.45 15.60 -5.18
C ASP A 84 17.21 16.06 -5.97
N LYS A 85 16.67 17.22 -5.58
CA LYS A 85 15.56 17.88 -6.26
C LYS A 85 16.09 18.80 -7.36
N PHE A 86 15.53 18.67 -8.56
CA PHE A 86 15.81 19.60 -9.66
C PHE A 86 14.52 20.11 -10.28
N GLU A 87 14.46 21.40 -10.57
CA GLU A 87 13.31 22.04 -11.21
C GLU A 87 13.38 21.88 -12.73
N MET A 88 12.25 21.54 -13.35
CA MET A 88 12.11 21.41 -14.80
C MET A 88 11.33 22.60 -15.34
N GLY A 89 11.90 23.79 -15.18
CA GLY A 89 11.20 25.05 -15.44
C GLY A 89 10.08 25.29 -14.43
N GLU A 90 9.02 25.95 -14.85
CA GLU A 90 7.93 26.37 -13.96
C GLU A 90 6.94 25.25 -13.62
N THR A 91 6.90 24.19 -14.44
CA THR A 91 5.80 23.21 -14.44
C THR A 91 6.02 22.04 -13.50
N GLY A 92 7.24 21.80 -13.01
CA GLY A 92 7.46 20.65 -12.15
C GLY A 92 8.88 20.48 -11.63
N ARG A 93 9.05 19.40 -10.85
CA ARG A 93 10.31 19.00 -10.26
C ARG A 93 10.55 17.51 -10.49
N ILE A 94 11.80 17.12 -10.63
CA ILE A 94 12.24 15.72 -10.55
C ILE A 94 13.08 15.48 -9.33
N CYS A 95 13.04 14.24 -8.85
CA CYS A 95 13.87 13.73 -7.77
C CYS A 95 14.80 12.69 -8.36
N VAL A 96 16.10 12.99 -8.38
CA VAL A 96 17.11 12.12 -8.97
C VAL A 96 17.95 11.53 -7.85
N SER A 97 18.21 10.23 -7.88
CA SER A 97 19.06 9.58 -6.89
C SER A 97 20.43 10.26 -6.81
N LYS A 98 20.90 10.50 -5.58
CA LYS A 98 22.27 10.95 -5.30
C LYS A 98 23.33 9.90 -5.67
N GLY A 99 22.91 8.65 -5.89
CA GLY A 99 23.75 7.48 -6.12
C GLY A 99 24.53 7.43 -7.45
N GLY A 100 24.95 8.58 -7.99
CA GLY A 100 25.95 8.62 -9.05
C GLY A 100 27.30 8.09 -8.55
N PHE A 101 28.18 7.69 -9.47
CA PHE A 101 29.54 7.23 -9.13
C PHE A 101 30.39 8.37 -8.53
N LYS A 102 29.97 9.63 -8.70
CA LYS A 102 30.60 10.83 -8.14
C LYS A 102 29.56 11.86 -7.70
N ALA A 103 29.89 12.64 -6.67
CA ALA A 103 29.10 13.80 -6.26
C ALA A 103 28.91 14.79 -7.44
N GLY A 104 27.69 15.32 -7.59
CA GLY A 104 27.35 16.26 -8.67
C GLY A 104 27.18 15.63 -10.06
N GLU A 105 27.38 14.32 -10.22
CA GLU A 105 27.22 13.65 -11.52
C GLU A 105 25.78 13.68 -12.02
N ALA A 106 24.80 13.52 -11.11
CA ALA A 106 23.39 13.62 -11.43
C ALA A 106 23.02 15.00 -12.00
N ALA A 107 23.49 16.08 -11.36
CA ALA A 107 23.28 17.45 -11.82
C ALA A 107 23.91 17.66 -13.21
N ARG A 108 25.14 17.17 -13.42
CA ARG A 108 25.82 17.25 -14.72
C ARG A 108 25.06 16.51 -15.82
N LYS A 109 24.58 15.29 -15.53
CA LYS A 109 23.79 14.49 -16.49
C LYS A 109 22.47 15.19 -16.81
N LEU A 110 21.82 15.77 -15.81
CA LEU A 110 20.59 16.53 -16.03
C LEU A 110 20.83 17.75 -16.92
N GLU A 111 21.93 18.48 -16.72
CA GLU A 111 22.28 19.62 -17.54
C GLU A 111 22.58 19.22 -19.00
N LEU A 112 23.31 18.12 -19.19
CA LEU A 112 23.51 17.56 -20.53
C LEU A 112 22.20 17.14 -21.19
N ALA A 113 21.26 16.56 -20.43
CA ALA A 113 19.94 16.19 -20.91
C ALA A 113 19.14 17.40 -21.40
N ARG A 114 19.16 18.51 -20.64
CA ARG A 114 18.51 19.77 -21.05
C ARG A 114 19.08 20.33 -22.34
N GLN A 115 20.38 20.13 -22.56
CA GLN A 115 21.06 20.55 -23.78
C GLN A 115 20.91 19.56 -24.95
N GLY A 116 20.28 18.41 -24.74
CA GLY A 116 20.17 17.34 -25.75
C GLY A 116 21.51 16.63 -26.04
N LYS A 117 22.42 16.56 -25.06
CA LYS A 117 23.80 16.05 -25.19
C LYS A 117 24.08 14.81 -24.32
N LEU A 118 23.07 13.99 -24.05
CA LEU A 118 23.23 12.73 -23.32
C LEU A 118 23.90 11.65 -24.17
#